data_AF-A0A960N5D5-F1
#
_entry.id   AF-A0A960N5D5-F1
#
_cell.length_a   1.000
_cell.length_b   1.000
_cell.length_c   1.000
_cell.angle_alpha   90.00
_cell.angle_beta   90.00
_cell.angle_gamma   90.00
#
_symmetry.space_group_name_H-M   'P 1'
#
loop_
_entity.id
_entity.type
_entity.pdbx_description
1 polymer ?
#
loop_
_entity_poly.entity_id
_entity_poly.type
_entity_poly.pdbx_seq_one_letter_code
_entity_poly.pdbx_strand_id
1 'polypeptide(L)'
;DVDNVLLGAGGKEAVPRDHNRDWAEPPGYPEVAAAQARLAALDKAGRLRLFVDLHNPGPGDKQPFFFGPFDYESMPAPVHAQYRRWITLAGTEIKGPLPVQKDYRFATYVKTDEERARMSSGWVRNHTDPHRVISVTLETAWNTPASTAEGYLTVGGQLGRTVARYLEKE
;
A
#
# COMPACT_ATOMS: atom_id res chain seq x y z
N ASP A 1 -3.47 3.32 13.54
CA ASP A 1 -2.83 2.91 14.80
C ASP A 1 -2.25 4.09 15.59
N VAL A 2 -3.12 4.98 16.10
CA VAL A 2 -2.65 6.12 16.92
C VAL A 2 -2.22 5.69 18.32
N ASP A 3 -2.84 4.61 18.83
CA ASP A 3 -2.57 4.08 20.16
C ASP A 3 -1.18 3.46 20.25
N ASN A 4 -0.76 2.62 19.29
CA ASN A 4 0.60 2.09 19.30
C ASN A 4 1.64 3.19 19.08
N VAL A 5 1.36 4.22 18.28
CA VAL A 5 2.27 5.38 18.13
C VAL A 5 2.51 6.06 19.47
N LEU A 6 1.46 6.29 20.27
CA LEU A 6 1.59 6.90 21.60
C LEU A 6 2.45 6.04 22.56
N LEU A 7 2.38 4.72 22.42
CA LEU A 7 3.14 3.77 23.22
C LEU A 7 4.57 3.52 22.70
N GLY A 8 4.94 4.09 21.55
CA GLY A 8 6.22 3.80 20.89
C GLY A 8 6.29 2.39 20.29
N ALA A 9 5.13 1.77 20.02
CA ALA A 9 5.01 0.46 19.39
C ALA A 9 4.72 0.59 17.88
N GLY A 10 5.10 -0.44 17.11
CA GLY A 10 4.91 -0.46 15.65
C GLY A 10 3.59 -1.08 15.18
N GLY A 11 2.73 -1.58 16.08
CA GLY A 11 1.48 -2.27 15.73
C GLY A 11 1.64 -3.66 15.08
N LYS A 12 2.84 -3.97 14.58
CA LYS A 12 3.21 -5.28 14.07
C LYS A 12 3.14 -6.32 15.19
N GLU A 13 2.55 -7.48 14.89
CA GLU A 13 2.39 -8.59 15.85
C GLU A 13 1.59 -8.21 17.12
N ALA A 14 0.80 -7.13 17.06
CA ALA A 14 -0.06 -6.72 18.17
C ALA A 14 -1.09 -7.82 18.54
N VAL A 15 -1.55 -7.78 19.79
CA VAL A 15 -2.56 -8.69 20.34
C VAL A 15 -3.88 -7.92 20.50
N PRO A 16 -5.05 -8.49 20.12
CA PRO A 16 -5.26 -9.85 19.66
C PRO A 16 -4.83 -10.10 18.20
N ARG A 17 -4.52 -9.06 17.44
CA ARG A 17 -4.19 -9.19 16.03
C ARG A 17 -3.30 -8.06 15.55
N ASP A 18 -2.36 -8.35 14.66
CA ASP A 18 -1.60 -7.35 13.92
C ASP A 18 -2.54 -6.40 13.16
N HIS A 19 -2.29 -5.09 13.20
CA HIS A 19 -3.17 -4.08 12.60
C HIS A 19 -3.33 -4.24 11.07
N ASN A 20 -2.30 -4.76 10.37
CA ASN A 20 -2.37 -5.11 8.94
C ASN A 20 -2.68 -6.60 8.72
N ARG A 21 -3.24 -7.28 9.72
CA ARG A 21 -3.97 -8.54 9.61
C ARG A 21 -5.43 -8.41 10.06
N ASP A 22 -5.82 -7.24 10.54
CA ASP A 22 -7.14 -7.00 11.09
C ASP A 22 -8.19 -6.57 10.06
N TRP A 23 -7.85 -6.54 8.78
CA TRP A 23 -8.81 -6.32 7.69
C TRP A 23 -9.67 -7.58 7.46
N ALA A 24 -10.32 -8.05 8.52
CA ALA A 24 -11.21 -9.18 8.61
C ALA A 24 -12.66 -8.71 8.77
N GLU A 25 -13.59 -9.66 8.85
CA GLU A 25 -15.01 -9.41 9.12
C GLU A 25 -15.47 -10.25 10.33
N PRO A 26 -15.76 -9.65 11.50
CA PRO A 26 -15.54 -8.23 11.84
C PRO A 26 -14.05 -7.92 12.12
N PRO A 27 -13.61 -6.66 11.92
CA PRO A 27 -12.31 -6.17 12.40
C PRO A 27 -12.31 -6.02 13.93
N GLY A 28 -11.15 -6.20 14.55
CA GLY A 28 -10.93 -5.94 15.98
C GLY A 28 -10.66 -4.47 16.30
N TYR A 29 -10.09 -3.71 15.36
CA TYR A 29 -9.76 -2.30 15.52
C TYR A 29 -10.84 -1.39 14.92
N PRO A 30 -11.35 -0.40 15.69
CA PRO A 30 -12.34 0.55 15.17
C PRO A 30 -11.80 1.41 14.02
N GLU A 31 -10.50 1.66 13.95
CA GLU A 31 -9.84 2.38 12.86
C GLU A 31 -9.92 1.59 11.55
N VAL A 32 -9.73 0.27 11.62
CA VAL A 32 -9.86 -0.61 10.46
C VAL A 32 -11.31 -0.66 10.01
N ALA A 33 -12.26 -0.80 10.93
CA ALA A 33 -13.69 -0.73 10.63
C ALA A 33 -14.09 0.56 9.92
N ALA A 34 -13.62 1.71 10.43
CA ALA A 34 -13.88 3.02 9.83
C ALA A 34 -13.26 3.14 8.43
N ALA A 35 -12.04 2.63 8.24
CA ALA A 35 -11.37 2.60 6.94
C ALA A 35 -12.12 1.74 5.91
N GLN A 36 -12.51 0.51 6.28
CA GLN A 36 -13.31 -0.39 5.45
C GLN A 36 -14.62 0.27 5.02
N ALA A 37 -15.36 0.86 5.97
CA ALA A 37 -16.62 1.57 5.68
C ALA A 37 -16.42 2.75 4.72
N ARG A 38 -15.36 3.53 4.91
CA ARG A 38 -15.03 4.67 4.03
C ARG A 38 -14.68 4.23 2.62
N LEU A 39 -13.87 3.17 2.49
CA LEU A 39 -13.44 2.62 1.20
C LEU A 39 -14.61 2.03 0.44
N ALA A 40 -15.48 1.26 1.11
CA ALA A 40 -16.71 0.74 0.52
C ALA A 40 -17.63 1.86 0.01
N ALA A 41 -17.78 2.95 0.78
CA ALA A 41 -18.56 4.11 0.35
C ALA A 41 -17.95 4.82 -0.87
N LEU A 42 -16.63 4.96 -0.93
CA LEU A 42 -15.93 5.56 -2.08
C LEU A 42 -16.04 4.70 -3.33
N ASP A 43 -15.91 3.38 -3.20
CA ASP A 43 -16.03 2.46 -4.32
C ASP A 43 -17.48 2.41 -4.85
N LYS A 44 -18.48 2.31 -3.96
CA LYS A 44 -19.90 2.38 -4.33
C LYS A 44 -20.25 3.66 -5.08
N ALA A 45 -19.61 4.78 -4.73
CA ALA A 45 -19.78 6.06 -5.41
C ALA A 45 -18.97 6.20 -6.72
N GLY A 46 -18.17 5.20 -7.10
CA GLY A 46 -17.28 5.25 -8.26
C GLY A 46 -16.10 6.23 -8.12
N ARG A 47 -15.75 6.58 -6.88
CA ARG A 47 -14.77 7.61 -6.52
C ARG A 47 -13.42 7.05 -6.05
N LEU A 48 -13.35 5.77 -5.74
CA LEU A 48 -12.08 5.11 -5.43
C LEU A 48 -11.35 4.77 -6.73
N ARG A 49 -10.04 5.05 -6.79
CA ARG A 49 -9.16 4.78 -7.95
C ARG A 49 -7.82 4.16 -7.57
N LEU A 50 -7.33 4.52 -6.39
CA LEU A 50 -6.04 4.12 -5.88
C LEU A 50 -6.14 3.96 -4.37
N PHE A 51 -5.59 2.87 -3.88
CA PHE A 51 -5.29 2.63 -2.47
C PHE A 51 -3.79 2.37 -2.32
N VAL A 52 -3.13 3.13 -1.47
CA VAL A 52 -1.72 2.93 -1.10
C VAL A 52 -1.65 2.80 0.40
N ASP A 53 -1.22 1.64 0.87
CA ASP A 53 -0.88 1.43 2.27
C ASP A 53 0.58 1.82 2.50
N LEU A 54 0.88 2.66 3.51
CA LEU A 54 2.21 3.21 3.74
C LEU A 54 2.89 2.48 4.90
N HIS A 55 4.03 1.84 4.63
CA HIS A 55 4.77 1.01 5.58
C HIS A 55 6.27 1.33 5.57
N ASN A 56 6.99 0.66 6.46
CA ASN A 56 8.43 0.61 6.48
C ASN A 56 8.91 -0.86 6.50
N PRO A 57 9.93 -1.22 5.69
CA PRO A 57 10.35 -2.60 5.54
C PRO A 57 11.30 -3.05 6.66
N GLY A 58 11.93 -4.22 6.51
CA GLY A 58 12.99 -4.65 7.41
C GLY A 58 14.23 -3.74 7.35
N PRO A 59 15.11 -3.77 8.37
CA PRO A 59 16.27 -2.86 8.45
C PRO A 59 17.28 -3.01 7.31
N GLY A 60 17.27 -4.15 6.59
CA GLY A 60 18.14 -4.41 5.44
C GLY A 60 17.65 -3.77 4.13
N ASP A 61 16.38 -3.37 4.06
CA ASP A 61 15.81 -2.77 2.86
C ASP A 61 16.12 -1.28 2.80
N LYS A 62 17.12 -0.93 2.00
CA LYS A 62 17.64 0.44 1.89
C LYS A 62 17.01 1.29 0.78
N GLN A 63 16.12 0.71 -0.01
CA GLN A 63 15.41 1.41 -1.09
C GLN A 63 13.91 1.16 -0.97
N PRO A 64 13.06 2.19 -1.12
CA PRO A 64 11.62 2.00 -1.19
C PRO A 64 11.20 1.03 -2.29
N PHE A 65 10.09 0.33 -2.08
CA PHE A 65 9.50 -0.55 -3.08
C PHE A 65 8.00 -0.69 -2.86
N PHE A 66 7.29 -1.17 -3.88
CA PHE A 66 5.89 -1.54 -3.74
C PHE A 66 5.74 -3.05 -3.60
N PHE A 67 4.91 -3.50 -2.66
CA PHE A 67 4.31 -4.82 -2.76
C PHE A 67 3.16 -4.77 -3.77
N GLY A 68 3.27 -5.61 -4.80
CA GLY A 68 2.24 -5.84 -5.81
C GLY A 68 1.28 -6.97 -5.40
N PRO A 69 0.20 -7.15 -6.17
CA PRO A 69 -0.75 -8.23 -5.97
C PRO A 69 -0.12 -9.59 -6.30
N PHE A 70 -0.51 -10.65 -5.59
CA PHE A 70 0.09 -11.99 -5.75
C PHE A 70 -0.17 -12.62 -7.12
N ASP A 71 -1.26 -12.23 -7.77
CA ASP A 71 -1.71 -12.70 -9.08
C ASP A 71 -1.27 -11.77 -10.23
N TYR A 72 -0.36 -10.82 -9.97
CA TYR A 72 0.09 -9.78 -10.91
C TYR A 72 0.37 -10.31 -12.33
N GLU A 73 1.18 -11.37 -12.44
CA GLU A 73 1.58 -11.96 -13.74
C GLU A 73 0.41 -12.62 -14.50
N SER A 74 -0.62 -13.04 -13.77
CA SER A 74 -1.82 -13.69 -14.33
C SER A 74 -3.01 -12.74 -14.52
N MET A 75 -2.85 -11.46 -14.18
CA MET A 75 -3.93 -10.49 -14.28
C MET A 75 -4.41 -10.29 -15.73
N PRO A 76 -5.72 -10.07 -15.95
CA PRO A 76 -6.23 -9.66 -17.26
C PRO A 76 -5.52 -8.40 -17.75
N ALA A 77 -5.25 -8.32 -19.06
CA ALA A 77 -4.44 -7.25 -19.65
C ALA A 77 -4.88 -5.81 -19.27
N PRO A 78 -6.18 -5.45 -19.22
CA PRO A 78 -6.61 -4.11 -18.79
C PRO A 78 -6.28 -3.79 -17.33
N VAL A 79 -6.34 -4.77 -16.44
CA VAL A 79 -6.01 -4.61 -15.01
C VAL A 79 -4.50 -4.53 -14.85
N HIS A 80 -3.77 -5.46 -15.48
CA HIS A 80 -2.31 -5.49 -15.47
C HIS A 80 -1.70 -4.17 -15.99
N ALA A 81 -2.28 -3.59 -17.04
CA ALA A 81 -1.84 -2.31 -17.59
C ALA A 81 -1.91 -1.15 -16.59
N GLN A 82 -2.92 -1.12 -15.70
CA GLN A 82 -3.05 -0.10 -14.67
C GLN A 82 -1.94 -0.21 -13.61
N TYR A 83 -1.67 -1.42 -13.14
CA TYR A 83 -0.56 -1.67 -12.21
C TYR A 83 0.80 -1.36 -12.83
N ARG A 84 1.02 -1.70 -14.10
CA ARG A 84 2.25 -1.36 -14.82
C ARG A 84 2.42 0.15 -14.98
N ARG A 85 1.33 0.87 -15.32
CA ARG A 85 1.32 2.33 -15.42
C ARG A 85 1.68 2.97 -14.08
N TRP A 86 1.10 2.49 -12.97
CA TRP A 86 1.41 2.97 -11.63
C TRP A 86 2.90 2.85 -11.28
N ILE A 87 3.48 1.65 -11.37
CA ILE A 87 4.88 1.43 -10.97
C ILE A 87 5.86 2.20 -11.88
N THR A 88 5.53 2.35 -13.16
CA THR A 88 6.31 3.17 -14.12
C THR A 88 6.30 4.65 -13.72
N LEU A 89 5.13 5.20 -13.39
CA LEU A 89 5.01 6.57 -12.91
C LEU A 89 5.73 6.76 -11.58
N ALA A 90 5.60 5.80 -10.65
CA ALA A 90 6.29 5.86 -9.37
C ALA A 90 7.82 5.88 -9.54
N GLY A 91 8.37 5.00 -10.37
CA GLY A 91 9.80 5.01 -10.70
C GLY A 91 10.29 6.26 -11.44
N THR A 92 9.37 7.03 -12.06
CA THR A 92 9.68 8.30 -12.72
C THR A 92 9.65 9.48 -11.76
N GLU A 93 8.73 9.48 -10.80
CA GLU A 93 8.51 10.59 -9.87
C GLU A 93 9.32 10.46 -8.58
N ILE A 94 9.41 9.26 -8.02
CA ILE A 94 10.06 8.96 -6.74
C ILE A 94 11.55 8.64 -6.97
N LYS A 95 12.34 9.71 -7.15
CA LYS A 95 13.76 9.66 -7.56
C LYS A 95 14.77 9.91 -6.44
N GLY A 96 14.36 10.52 -5.33
CA GLY A 96 15.31 10.89 -4.27
C GLY A 96 14.68 11.70 -3.15
N PRO A 97 15.24 11.67 -1.93
CA PRO A 97 16.53 11.07 -1.59
C PRO A 97 16.49 9.53 -1.43
N LEU A 98 15.30 8.94 -1.52
CA LEU A 98 15.07 7.50 -1.50
C LEU A 98 14.38 7.08 -2.82
N PRO A 99 15.13 6.68 -3.86
CA PRO A 99 14.54 6.26 -5.13
C PRO A 99 13.78 4.94 -4.97
N VAL A 100 12.57 4.87 -5.51
CA VAL A 100 11.77 3.64 -5.48
C VAL A 100 12.27 2.62 -6.51
N GLN A 101 12.20 1.34 -6.16
CA GLN A 101 12.40 0.25 -7.11
C GLN A 101 11.33 0.30 -8.21
N LYS A 102 11.70 -0.08 -9.43
CA LYS A 102 10.85 0.00 -10.62
C LYS A 102 9.98 -1.23 -10.84
N ASP A 103 10.18 -2.26 -10.03
CA ASP A 103 9.45 -3.52 -10.08
C ASP A 103 8.74 -3.77 -8.76
N TYR A 104 7.63 -4.51 -8.82
CA TYR A 104 6.94 -4.97 -7.63
C TYR A 104 7.76 -6.03 -6.91
N ARG A 105 7.70 -6.00 -5.58
CA ARG A 105 7.99 -7.17 -4.77
C ARG A 105 6.69 -7.89 -4.44
N PHE A 106 6.80 -9.14 -4.01
CA PHE A 106 5.67 -9.94 -3.59
C PHE A 106 5.93 -10.46 -2.18
N ALA A 107 4.92 -10.38 -1.30
CA ALA A 107 5.02 -10.79 0.09
C ALA A 107 4.97 -12.33 0.21
N THR A 108 5.94 -13.01 -0.41
CA THR A 108 6.01 -14.48 -0.53
C THR A 108 6.09 -15.21 0.81
N TYR A 109 6.36 -14.48 1.90
CA TYR A 109 6.30 -15.00 3.27
C TYR A 109 4.85 -15.26 3.74
N VAL A 110 3.84 -14.61 3.15
CA VAL A 110 2.41 -14.84 3.42
C VAL A 110 1.91 -16.04 2.62
N LYS A 111 1.49 -17.09 3.33
CA LYS A 111 1.27 -18.42 2.73
C LYS A 111 -0.19 -18.75 2.42
N THR A 112 -1.14 -18.22 3.18
CA THR A 112 -2.56 -18.56 3.03
C THR A 112 -3.33 -17.44 2.35
N ASP A 113 -4.33 -17.79 1.56
CA ASP A 113 -5.21 -16.80 0.94
C ASP A 113 -6.05 -16.05 1.99
N GLU A 114 -6.37 -16.72 3.10
CA GLU A 114 -7.00 -16.09 4.27
C GLU A 114 -6.16 -14.94 4.83
N GLU A 115 -4.85 -15.16 5.02
CA GLU A 115 -3.96 -14.11 5.53
C GLU A 115 -3.79 -12.98 4.49
N ARG A 116 -3.66 -13.33 3.20
CA ARG A 116 -3.59 -12.34 2.11
C ARG A 116 -4.84 -11.47 2.05
N ALA A 117 -6.02 -12.06 2.22
CA ALA A 117 -7.29 -11.36 2.22
C ALA A 117 -7.48 -10.45 3.45
N ARG A 118 -6.75 -10.73 4.54
CA ARG A 118 -6.75 -9.95 5.80
C ARG A 118 -5.71 -8.84 5.86
N MET A 119 -4.86 -8.72 4.85
CA MET A 119 -4.01 -7.56 4.67
C MET A 119 -4.79 -6.44 4.01
N SER A 120 -4.49 -5.18 4.35
CA SER A 120 -5.18 -4.00 3.82
C SER A 120 -5.33 -4.01 2.31
N SER A 121 -4.21 -4.21 1.59
CA SER A 121 -4.20 -4.16 0.14
C SER A 121 -4.96 -5.33 -0.47
N GLY A 122 -4.89 -6.51 0.17
CA GLY A 122 -5.66 -7.70 -0.23
C GLY A 122 -7.16 -7.53 -0.01
N TRP A 123 -7.57 -7.04 1.16
CA TRP A 123 -8.97 -6.73 1.44
C TRP A 123 -9.52 -5.74 0.42
N VAL A 124 -8.81 -4.64 0.13
CA VAL A 124 -9.27 -3.65 -0.86
C VAL A 124 -9.45 -4.27 -2.24
N ARG A 125 -8.51 -5.12 -2.70
CA ARG A 125 -8.67 -5.81 -4.00
C ARG A 125 -9.90 -6.72 -4.04
N ASN A 126 -10.19 -7.39 -2.93
CA ASN A 126 -11.32 -8.32 -2.85
C ASN A 126 -12.70 -7.61 -2.74
N HIS A 127 -12.72 -6.32 -2.39
CA HIS A 127 -13.95 -5.57 -2.08
C HIS A 127 -14.17 -4.36 -2.99
N THR A 128 -13.40 -4.21 -4.06
CA THR A 128 -13.51 -3.08 -5.01
C THR A 128 -13.44 -3.56 -6.44
N ASP A 129 -13.85 -2.71 -7.39
CA ASP A 129 -13.80 -3.04 -8.81
C ASP A 129 -12.34 -3.06 -9.33
N PRO A 130 -11.79 -4.22 -9.74
CA PRO A 130 -10.40 -4.34 -10.18
C PRO A 130 -10.12 -3.61 -11.50
N HIS A 131 -11.15 -3.26 -12.28
CA HIS A 131 -10.99 -2.44 -13.48
C HIS A 131 -10.84 -0.95 -13.16
N ARG A 132 -11.14 -0.55 -11.92
CA ARG A 132 -11.17 0.85 -11.50
C ARG A 132 -10.14 1.18 -10.42
N VAL A 133 -9.87 0.25 -9.51
CA VAL A 133 -9.08 0.48 -8.31
C VAL A 133 -7.81 -0.34 -8.37
N ILE A 134 -6.66 0.35 -8.23
CA ILE A 134 -5.39 -0.31 -7.91
C ILE A 134 -5.13 -0.23 -6.41
N SER A 135 -4.56 -1.30 -5.86
CA SER A 135 -4.28 -1.44 -4.44
C SER A 135 -2.91 -2.06 -4.22
N VAL A 136 -2.04 -1.30 -3.55
CA VAL A 136 -0.61 -1.59 -3.34
C VAL A 136 -0.16 -1.17 -1.94
N THR A 137 0.98 -1.69 -1.49
CA THR A 137 1.66 -1.22 -0.27
C THR A 137 2.99 -0.60 -0.66
N LEU A 138 3.27 0.63 -0.24
CA LEU A 138 4.58 1.27 -0.37
C LEU A 138 5.39 1.06 0.91
N GLU A 139 6.49 0.35 0.78
CA GLU A 139 7.48 0.16 1.82
C GLU A 139 8.56 1.24 1.69
N THR A 140 8.66 2.15 2.65
CA THR A 140 9.66 3.24 2.64
C THR A 140 10.81 2.90 3.57
N ALA A 141 12.03 2.79 3.02
CA ALA A 141 13.23 2.47 3.79
C ALA A 141 13.43 3.45 4.97
N TRP A 142 13.72 2.90 6.16
CA TRP A 142 13.82 3.69 7.40
C TRP A 142 15.19 3.70 8.06
N ASN A 143 16.13 2.89 7.55
CA ASN A 143 17.48 2.76 8.11
C ASN A 143 18.54 3.20 7.08
N THR A 144 18.48 4.45 6.67
CA THR A 144 19.42 5.08 5.72
C THR A 144 19.77 6.51 6.15
N PRO A 145 20.85 7.13 5.63
CA PRO A 145 21.13 8.54 5.90
C PRO A 145 20.00 9.51 5.49
N ALA A 146 19.18 9.10 4.52
CA ALA A 146 18.03 9.87 4.03
C ALA A 146 16.72 9.56 4.78
N SER A 147 16.76 8.69 5.79
CA SER A 147 15.61 8.32 6.63
C SER A 147 15.35 9.40 7.69
N THR A 148 15.12 10.62 7.24
CA THR A 148 14.80 11.80 8.07
C THR A 148 13.38 12.28 7.76
N ALA A 149 12.82 13.14 8.61
CA ALA A 149 11.52 13.75 8.36
C ALA A 149 11.48 14.47 7.01
N GLU A 150 12.52 15.23 6.65
CA GLU A 150 12.64 15.93 5.38
C GLU A 150 12.75 14.95 4.20
N GLY A 151 13.47 13.84 4.41
CA GLY A 151 13.56 12.76 3.42
C GLY A 151 12.20 12.15 3.13
N TYR A 152 11.43 11.83 4.16
CA TYR A 152 10.08 11.29 4.01
C TYR A 152 9.09 12.30 3.44
N LEU A 153 9.16 13.57 3.85
CA LEU A 153 8.34 14.64 3.25
C LEU A 153 8.64 14.79 1.77
N THR A 154 9.92 14.69 1.39
CA THR A 154 10.31 14.70 -0.03
C THR A 154 9.66 13.53 -0.75
N VAL A 155 9.86 12.29 -0.27
CA VAL A 155 9.25 11.06 -0.83
C VAL A 155 7.73 11.19 -0.95
N GLY A 156 7.05 11.68 0.09
CA GLY A 156 5.61 11.92 0.10
C GLY A 156 5.17 12.94 -0.96
N GLY A 157 5.91 14.03 -1.14
CA GLY A 157 5.68 14.98 -2.23
C GLY A 157 5.86 14.35 -3.61
N GLN A 158 6.79 13.41 -3.77
CA GLN A 158 6.99 12.68 -5.03
C GLN A 158 5.87 11.68 -5.28
N LEU A 159 5.44 10.95 -4.25
CA LEU A 159 4.25 10.09 -4.29
C LEU A 159 3.01 10.90 -4.68
N GLY A 160 2.82 12.09 -4.12
CA GLY A 160 1.72 12.99 -4.50
C GLY A 160 1.71 13.33 -5.99
N ARG A 161 2.88 13.57 -6.61
CA ARG A 161 2.99 13.74 -8.07
C ARG A 161 2.69 12.47 -8.84
N THR A 162 3.13 11.30 -8.35
CA THR A 162 2.76 10.00 -8.92
C THR A 162 1.24 9.84 -8.95
N VAL A 163 0.57 10.14 -7.83
CA VAL A 163 -0.90 10.08 -7.72
C VAL A 163 -1.56 11.03 -8.72
N ALA A 164 -1.10 12.29 -8.79
CA ALA A 164 -1.65 13.28 -9.72
C ALA A 164 -1.56 12.78 -11.18
N ARG A 165 -0.37 12.34 -11.62
CA ARG A 165 -0.16 11.80 -12.97
C ARG A 165 -0.94 10.51 -13.23
N TYR A 166 -1.13 9.68 -12.21
CA TYR A 166 -1.94 8.47 -12.36
C TYR A 166 -3.43 8.80 -12.56
N LEU A 167 -3.94 9.85 -11.93
CA LEU A 167 -5.34 10.26 -12.04
C LEU A 167 -5.62 11.13 -13.29
N GLU A 168 -4.60 11.72 -13.90
CA GLU A 168 -4.73 12.34 -15.22
C GLU A 168 -5.18 11.29 -16.25
N LYS A 169 -6.22 11.63 -17.01
CA LYS A 169 -6.66 10.84 -18.16
C LYS A 169 -5.56 10.90 -19.22
N GLU A 170 -5.30 9.76 -19.87
CA GLU A 170 -4.63 9.77 -21.17
C GLU A 170 -5.50 10.45 -22.22
#